data_AF-A0A1P8XKZ0-F1
#
_entry.id   AF-A0A1P8XKZ0-F1
#
_cell.length_a   1.000
_cell.length_b   1.000
_cell.length_c   1.000
_cell.angle_alpha   90.00
_cell.angle_beta   90.00
_cell.angle_gamma   90.00
#
_symmetry.space_group_name_H-M   'P 1'
#
loop_
_entity.id
_entity.type
_entity.pdbx_description
1 polymer ?
#
loop_
_entity_poly.entity_id
_entity_poly.type
_entity_poly.pdbx_seq_one_letter_code
_entity_poly.pdbx_strand_id
1 'polypeptide(L)'
;MTKNSSLKKAARAFQRANPGVPFPAALAAVDHARPPAPARSWSHGQNPWIRTLPAETPTRCYLCGKTTSIVSFGDLRVDQGRVQMYCDHTDCDARETEIVIVDDGVTATTQRSDVRILAQFLPVTDRPQWTFGPGADWAAGTSPHARVSGQRMPCLFCGEVSCVPAPTDPARDGGRLRLRCTNTGCAVIDVEVLVTRDGTGYAGDRPDVEALRALRPPRRRSARLTGPVEIVPVVDPYPPSDQTVLDRRRSGPLPGD
;
A
#
# COMPACT_ATOMS: atom_id res chain seq x y z
N MET A 1 21.50 12.13 5.81
CA MET A 1 21.07 12.15 7.23
C MET A 1 20.30 10.86 7.51
N THR A 2 20.85 9.92 8.29
CA THR A 2 20.31 8.55 8.46
C THR A 2 19.06 8.54 9.37
N LYS A 3 17.88 8.54 8.76
CA LYS A 3 16.52 8.69 9.36
C LYS A 3 16.09 7.59 10.34
N ASN A 4 16.89 6.53 10.49
CA ASN A 4 16.63 5.44 11.42
C ASN A 4 17.46 5.54 12.72
N SER A 5 18.13 6.67 12.99
CA SER A 5 19.07 6.76 14.10
C SER A 5 18.41 6.65 15.47
N SER A 6 17.22 7.22 15.66
CA SER A 6 16.51 7.22 16.95
C SER A 6 15.93 5.84 17.28
N LEU A 7 15.27 5.18 16.32
CA LEU A 7 14.74 3.83 16.49
C LEU A 7 15.87 2.81 16.68
N LYS A 8 16.94 2.88 15.86
CA LYS A 8 18.12 2.03 16.04
C LYS A 8 18.82 2.29 17.36
N LYS A 9 18.88 3.55 17.83
CA LYS A 9 19.43 3.90 19.16
C LYS A 9 18.59 3.32 20.28
N ALA A 10 17.26 3.42 20.21
CA ALA A 10 16.35 2.84 21.17
C ALA A 10 16.42 1.30 21.16
N ALA A 11 16.50 0.65 19.99
CA ALA A 11 16.70 -0.79 19.87
C ALA A 11 18.05 -1.24 20.47
N ARG A 12 19.13 -0.48 20.27
CA ARG A 12 20.43 -0.76 20.92
C ARG A 12 20.34 -0.59 22.44
N ALA A 13 19.58 0.37 22.95
CA ALA A 13 19.34 0.52 24.38
C ALA A 13 18.54 -0.66 24.94
N PHE A 14 17.50 -1.10 24.23
CA PHE A 14 16.72 -2.28 24.58
C PHE A 14 17.58 -3.55 24.62
N GLN A 15 18.47 -3.73 23.63
CA GLN A 15 19.39 -4.86 23.57
C GLN A 15 20.40 -4.86 24.73
N ARG A 16 20.89 -3.69 25.14
CA ARG A 16 21.77 -3.56 26.32
C ARG A 16 21.05 -3.92 27.62
N ALA A 17 19.76 -3.60 27.71
CA ALA A 17 18.94 -3.93 28.87
C ALA A 17 18.47 -5.40 28.87
N ASN A 18 18.50 -6.09 27.73
CA ASN A 18 18.04 -7.47 27.58
C ASN A 18 19.13 -8.33 26.88
N PRO A 19 20.15 -8.79 27.62
CA PRO A 19 21.23 -9.60 27.06
C PRO A 19 20.68 -10.87 26.36
N GLY A 20 21.19 -11.18 25.17
CA GLY A 20 20.76 -12.32 24.37
C GLY A 20 19.67 -12.03 23.34
N VAL A 21 19.02 -10.87 23.38
CA VAL A 21 18.06 -10.46 22.34
C VAL A 21 18.82 -10.01 21.07
N PRO A 22 18.57 -10.61 19.89
CA PRO A 22 19.20 -10.16 18.65
C PRO A 22 18.65 -8.79 18.23
N PHE A 23 19.46 -7.99 17.54
CA PHE A 23 19.11 -6.60 17.20
C PHE A 23 17.78 -6.46 16.41
N PRO A 24 17.45 -7.34 15.44
CA PRO A 24 16.13 -7.31 14.78
C PRO A 24 14.95 -7.51 15.75
N ALA A 25 15.09 -8.39 16.74
CA ALA A 25 14.05 -8.61 17.75
C ALA A 25 13.92 -7.40 18.70
N ALA A 26 15.04 -6.75 19.04
CA ALA A 26 15.02 -5.50 19.81
C ALA A 26 14.36 -4.35 19.04
N LEU A 27 14.59 -4.25 17.73
CA LEU A 27 13.89 -3.30 16.85
C LEU A 27 12.38 -3.53 16.87
N ALA A 28 11.94 -4.77 16.72
CA ALA A 28 10.52 -5.13 16.77
C ALA A 28 9.91 -4.79 18.14
N ALA A 29 10.58 -5.14 19.24
CA ALA A 29 10.09 -4.87 20.59
C ALA A 29 9.92 -3.36 20.87
N VAL A 30 10.88 -2.54 20.46
CA VAL A 30 10.80 -1.08 20.62
C VAL A 30 9.70 -0.48 19.75
N ASP A 31 9.52 -0.96 18.53
CA ASP A 31 8.42 -0.53 17.66
C ASP A 31 7.06 -0.86 18.28
N HIS A 32 6.91 -2.06 18.84
CA HIS A 32 5.68 -2.51 19.50
C HIS A 32 5.37 -1.78 20.82
N ALA A 33 6.40 -1.36 21.57
CA ALA A 33 6.23 -0.69 22.87
C ALA A 33 5.90 0.81 22.77
N ARG A 34 5.82 1.37 21.55
CA ARG A 34 5.57 2.81 21.37
C ARG A 34 4.13 3.15 21.80
N PRO A 35 3.92 4.19 22.64
CA PRO A 35 2.57 4.60 23.02
C PRO A 35 1.72 4.91 21.79
N PRO A 36 0.42 4.54 21.78
CA PRO A 36 -0.47 4.94 20.72
C PRO A 36 -0.55 6.47 20.67
N ALA A 37 -0.51 7.03 19.46
CA ALA A 37 -0.78 8.45 19.26
C ALA A 37 -2.19 8.79 19.79
N PRO A 38 -2.46 10.06 20.17
CA PRO A 38 -3.81 10.48 20.54
C PRO A 38 -4.79 10.10 19.44
N ALA A 39 -6.04 9.82 19.85
CA ALA A 39 -7.08 9.43 18.92
C ALA A 39 -7.22 10.49 17.83
N ARG A 40 -7.16 10.06 16.58
CA ARG A 40 -7.20 10.91 15.39
C ARG A 40 -8.42 10.51 14.59
N SER A 41 -9.16 11.50 14.14
CA SER A 41 -10.24 11.29 13.18
C SER A 41 -9.73 11.48 11.75
N TRP A 42 -10.44 10.88 10.82
CA TRP A 42 -10.34 11.21 9.40
C TRP A 42 -11.76 11.28 8.83
N SER A 43 -12.02 12.27 7.98
CA SER A 43 -13.31 12.48 7.33
C SER A 43 -13.13 12.67 5.83
N HIS A 44 -14.19 12.44 5.05
CA HIS A 44 -14.16 12.65 3.60
C HIS A 44 -13.66 14.07 3.27
N GLY A 45 -12.86 14.20 2.22
CA GLY A 45 -12.27 15.50 1.87
C GLY A 45 -10.95 15.80 2.57
N GLN A 46 -10.55 15.03 3.60
CA GLN A 46 -9.30 15.25 4.31
C GLN A 46 -8.14 14.48 3.69
N ASN A 47 -6.94 15.04 3.80
CA ASN A 47 -5.73 14.32 3.41
C ASN A 47 -5.51 13.11 4.35
N PRO A 48 -5.19 11.93 3.81
CA PRO A 48 -4.80 10.78 4.62
C PRO A 48 -3.65 11.14 5.56
N TRP A 49 -3.73 10.72 6.81
CA TRP A 49 -2.72 10.99 7.85
C TRP A 49 -1.30 10.69 7.37
N ILE A 50 -1.11 9.58 6.65
CA ILE A 50 0.19 9.17 6.16
C ILE A 50 0.87 10.25 5.29
N ARG A 51 0.09 11.08 4.57
CA ARG A 51 0.60 12.20 3.77
C ARG A 51 0.90 13.47 4.56
N THR A 52 0.49 13.53 5.83
CA THR A 52 0.85 14.62 6.75
C THR A 52 2.24 14.42 7.35
N LEU A 53 2.78 13.21 7.25
CA LEU A 53 4.13 12.89 7.70
C LEU A 53 5.16 13.34 6.67
N PRO A 54 6.42 13.59 7.09
CA PRO A 54 7.53 13.70 6.15
C PRO A 54 7.62 12.45 5.25
N ALA A 55 7.88 12.62 3.96
CA ALA A 55 7.74 11.58 2.93
C ALA A 55 8.45 10.24 3.23
N GLU A 56 9.60 10.29 3.89
CA GLU A 56 10.39 9.10 4.26
C GLU A 56 10.15 8.65 5.71
N THR A 57 9.02 9.02 6.31
CA THR A 57 8.66 8.54 7.66
C THR A 57 8.11 7.13 7.52
N PRO A 58 8.82 6.10 8.03
CA PRO A 58 8.36 4.73 7.89
C PRO A 58 7.16 4.45 8.79
N THR A 59 6.23 3.65 8.29
CA THR A 59 5.11 3.04 9.00
C THR A 59 5.14 1.53 8.83
N ARG A 60 4.31 0.84 9.61
CA ARG A 60 4.24 -0.62 9.57
C ARG A 60 3.68 -1.08 8.22
N CYS A 61 4.42 -1.93 7.52
CA CYS A 61 3.98 -2.58 6.30
C CYS A 61 2.89 -3.63 6.63
N TYR A 62 1.78 -3.61 5.90
CA TYR A 62 0.69 -4.57 6.08
C TYR A 62 1.07 -6.02 5.71
N LEU A 63 2.12 -6.18 4.90
CA LEU A 63 2.55 -7.44 4.32
C LEU A 63 3.62 -8.12 5.19
N CYS A 64 4.74 -7.46 5.49
CA CYS A 64 5.82 -8.03 6.32
C CYS A 64 5.75 -7.66 7.81
N GLY A 65 4.92 -6.68 8.19
CA GLY A 65 4.79 -6.25 9.58
C GLY A 65 5.93 -5.37 10.10
N LYS A 66 6.98 -5.08 9.33
CA LYS A 66 8.06 -4.17 9.77
C LYS A 66 7.73 -2.71 9.50
N THR A 67 8.27 -1.82 10.32
CA THR A 67 8.17 -0.36 10.16
C THR A 67 9.17 0.14 9.10
N THR A 68 8.79 -0.05 7.84
CA THR A 68 9.61 0.11 6.62
C THR A 68 8.80 0.63 5.43
N SER A 69 7.48 0.80 5.60
CA SER A 69 6.59 1.27 4.55
C SER A 69 6.59 2.80 4.52
N ILE A 70 6.82 3.40 3.37
CA ILE A 70 6.78 4.85 3.15
C ILE A 70 5.79 5.17 2.03
N VAL A 71 5.38 6.43 1.91
CA VAL A 71 4.57 6.86 0.76
C VAL A 71 5.39 6.67 -0.52
N SER A 72 4.82 5.99 -1.50
CA SER A 72 5.50 5.73 -2.78
C SER A 72 5.72 7.03 -3.55
N PHE A 73 6.81 7.09 -4.32
CA PHE A 73 7.07 8.21 -5.23
C PHE A 73 5.94 8.42 -6.25
N GLY A 74 5.27 7.33 -6.65
CA GLY A 74 4.13 7.38 -7.58
C GLY A 74 2.78 7.74 -6.94
N ASP A 75 2.76 8.04 -5.64
CA ASP A 75 1.52 8.38 -4.93
C ASP A 75 0.89 9.69 -5.45
N LEU A 76 -0.40 9.62 -5.76
CA LEU A 76 -1.17 10.77 -6.25
C LEU A 76 -1.70 11.57 -5.06
N ARG A 77 -0.98 12.62 -4.65
CA ARG A 77 -1.26 13.36 -3.39
C ARG A 77 -2.69 13.89 -3.29
N VAL A 78 -3.30 14.27 -4.41
CA VAL A 78 -4.67 14.80 -4.49
C VAL A 78 -5.76 13.74 -4.29
N ASP A 79 -5.44 12.45 -4.39
CA ASP A 79 -6.42 11.37 -4.28
C ASP A 79 -6.65 10.96 -2.81
N GLN A 80 -7.66 11.53 -2.18
CA GLN A 80 -7.94 11.28 -0.76
C GLN A 80 -8.52 9.88 -0.48
N GLY A 81 -8.96 9.16 -1.53
CA GLY A 81 -9.54 7.82 -1.43
C GLY A 81 -8.53 6.68 -1.60
N ARG A 82 -7.29 7.00 -1.98
CA ARG A 82 -6.28 5.99 -2.30
C ARG A 82 -4.88 6.49 -1.99
N VAL A 83 -4.07 5.64 -1.37
CA VAL A 83 -2.65 5.89 -1.09
C VAL A 83 -1.81 4.81 -1.73
N GLN A 84 -0.71 5.19 -2.36
CA GLN A 84 0.32 4.23 -2.80
C GLN A 84 1.48 4.20 -1.80
N MET A 85 1.84 3.01 -1.34
CA MET A 85 2.92 2.79 -0.39
C MET A 85 4.05 1.97 -1.02
N TYR A 86 5.26 2.16 -0.52
CA TYR A 86 6.45 1.41 -0.89
C TYR A 86 7.10 0.81 0.36
N CYS A 87 7.40 -0.48 0.35
CA CYS A 87 8.13 -1.14 1.43
C CYS A 87 9.61 -1.23 1.09
N ASP A 88 10.47 -0.61 1.90
CA ASP A 88 11.91 -0.57 1.70
C ASP A 88 12.67 -1.76 2.32
N HIS A 89 11.94 -2.69 2.94
CA HIS A 89 12.56 -3.87 3.53
C HIS A 89 13.13 -4.81 2.47
N THR A 90 14.41 -5.14 2.60
CA THR A 90 15.12 -6.09 1.72
C THR A 90 14.44 -7.45 1.61
N ASP A 91 13.88 -7.95 2.72
CA ASP A 91 13.36 -9.30 2.89
C ASP A 91 11.82 -9.38 2.71
N CYS A 92 11.23 -8.27 2.26
CA CYS A 92 9.83 -8.20 1.87
C CYS A 92 9.75 -8.09 0.35
N ASP A 93 9.10 -9.07 -0.28
CA ASP A 93 8.89 -9.05 -1.73
C ASP A 93 7.90 -7.97 -2.15
N ALA A 94 7.04 -7.49 -1.24
CA ALA A 94 6.10 -6.43 -1.55
C ALA A 94 6.90 -5.15 -1.78
N ARG A 95 6.88 -4.62 -3.01
CA ARG A 95 7.58 -3.38 -3.36
C ARG A 95 6.60 -2.22 -3.34
N GLU A 96 5.52 -2.30 -4.11
CA GLU A 96 4.47 -1.28 -4.13
C GLU A 96 3.11 -1.89 -3.82
N THR A 97 2.38 -1.18 -2.98
CA THR A 97 1.00 -1.52 -2.63
C THR A 97 0.12 -0.30 -2.81
N GLU A 98 -1.12 -0.56 -3.22
CA GLU A 98 -2.17 0.44 -3.25
C GLU A 98 -3.17 0.15 -2.15
N ILE A 99 -3.49 1.18 -1.38
CA ILE A 99 -4.46 1.14 -0.29
C ILE A 99 -5.63 2.01 -0.73
N VAL A 100 -6.76 1.39 -1.07
CA VAL A 100 -7.96 2.05 -1.62
C VAL A 100 -9.08 1.95 -0.60
N ILE A 101 -9.72 3.07 -0.25
CA ILE A 101 -10.98 3.05 0.50
C ILE A 101 -12.04 2.41 -0.40
N VAL A 102 -12.63 1.32 0.06
CA VAL A 102 -13.73 0.64 -0.64
C VAL A 102 -15.06 0.78 0.06
N ASP A 103 -15.04 1.11 1.35
CA ASP A 103 -16.23 1.46 2.11
C ASP A 103 -15.89 2.56 3.13
N ASP A 104 -16.65 3.63 3.09
CA ASP A 104 -16.70 4.72 4.06
C ASP A 104 -18.14 5.18 4.32
N GLY A 105 -19.14 4.34 3.97
CA GLY A 105 -20.56 4.64 4.10
C GLY A 105 -21.11 5.63 3.08
N VAL A 106 -20.32 6.07 2.09
CA VAL A 106 -20.76 7.06 1.08
C VAL A 106 -20.81 6.45 -0.31
N THR A 107 -21.93 6.67 -1.01
CA THR A 107 -22.17 6.18 -2.38
C THR A 107 -21.12 6.64 -3.38
N ALA A 108 -20.57 7.85 -3.20
CA ALA A 108 -19.51 8.37 -4.08
C ALA A 108 -18.27 7.47 -4.08
N THR A 109 -17.95 6.82 -2.95
CA THR A 109 -16.81 5.90 -2.85
C THR A 109 -17.07 4.61 -3.61
N THR A 110 -18.24 4.00 -3.43
CA THR A 110 -18.61 2.76 -4.12
C THR A 110 -18.78 2.94 -5.64
N GLN A 111 -19.05 4.16 -6.09
CA GLN A 111 -19.14 4.51 -7.51
C GLN A 111 -17.80 4.77 -8.18
N ARG A 112 -16.69 4.92 -7.44
CA ARG A 112 -15.37 5.13 -8.04
C ARG A 112 -14.99 3.96 -8.95
N SER A 113 -14.45 4.25 -10.12
CA SER A 113 -14.00 3.22 -11.07
C SER A 113 -12.95 2.28 -10.47
N ASP A 114 -11.99 2.79 -9.68
CA ASP A 114 -11.00 1.92 -9.02
C ASP A 114 -11.63 0.99 -7.96
N VAL A 115 -12.64 1.45 -7.22
CA VAL A 115 -13.41 0.62 -6.28
C VAL A 115 -14.26 -0.42 -7.01
N ARG A 116 -14.94 -0.02 -8.09
CA ARG A 116 -15.73 -0.93 -8.93
C ARG A 116 -14.88 -2.04 -9.56
N ILE A 117 -13.67 -1.71 -10.04
CA ILE A 117 -12.69 -2.70 -10.50
C ILE A 117 -12.40 -3.71 -9.39
N LEU A 118 -12.03 -3.25 -8.20
CA LEU A 118 -11.73 -4.15 -7.09
C LEU A 118 -12.92 -5.03 -6.68
N ALA A 119 -14.15 -4.54 -6.84
CA ALA A 119 -15.36 -5.33 -6.59
C ALA A 119 -15.65 -6.36 -7.69
N GLN A 120 -15.29 -6.06 -8.95
CA GLN A 120 -15.53 -6.92 -10.11
C GLN A 120 -14.57 -8.12 -10.17
N PHE A 121 -13.30 -7.91 -9.87
CA PHE A 121 -12.29 -8.97 -9.96
C PHE A 121 -12.25 -9.84 -8.70
N LEU A 122 -12.40 -11.14 -8.91
CA LEU A 122 -12.31 -12.15 -7.86
C LEU A 122 -10.89 -12.21 -7.27
N PRO A 123 -10.75 -12.62 -5.99
CA PRO A 123 -9.43 -12.83 -5.40
C PRO A 123 -8.63 -13.89 -6.14
N VAL A 124 -7.32 -13.67 -6.29
CA VAL A 124 -6.39 -14.60 -6.94
C VAL A 124 -5.83 -15.55 -5.88
N THR A 125 -6.25 -16.81 -5.88
CA THR A 125 -5.89 -17.79 -4.85
C THR A 125 -4.79 -18.78 -5.26
N ASP A 126 -4.44 -18.80 -6.55
CA ASP A 126 -3.52 -19.75 -7.19
C ASP A 126 -2.17 -19.12 -7.54
N ARG A 127 -1.73 -18.12 -6.77
CA ARG A 127 -0.45 -17.45 -6.99
C ARG A 127 0.72 -18.38 -6.62
N PRO A 128 1.69 -18.62 -7.53
CA PRO A 128 2.90 -19.36 -7.20
C PRO A 128 3.59 -18.73 -5.99
N GLN A 129 3.91 -19.55 -4.99
CA GLN A 129 4.73 -19.10 -3.88
C GLN A 129 6.17 -19.01 -4.34
N TRP A 130 6.72 -17.81 -4.28
CA TRP A 130 8.11 -17.60 -4.65
C TRP A 130 9.01 -17.97 -3.48
N THR A 131 9.73 -19.09 -3.60
CA THR A 131 10.63 -19.61 -2.54
C THR A 131 12.10 -19.27 -2.78
N PHE A 132 12.44 -18.56 -3.87
CA PHE A 132 13.81 -18.19 -4.23
C PHE A 132 14.15 -16.78 -3.74
N GLY A 133 14.37 -16.63 -2.44
CA GLY A 133 14.91 -15.42 -1.83
C GLY A 133 15.17 -15.63 -0.32
N PRO A 134 16.23 -15.03 0.27
CA PRO A 134 16.57 -15.22 1.68
C PRO A 134 15.64 -14.51 2.69
N GLY A 135 14.42 -14.12 2.29
CA GLY A 135 13.56 -13.26 3.12
C GLY A 135 12.52 -14.03 3.94
N ALA A 136 12.69 -14.04 5.27
CA ALA A 136 11.82 -14.74 6.22
C ALA A 136 10.52 -14.00 6.61
N ASP A 137 10.18 -12.87 5.97
CA ASP A 137 9.04 -12.04 6.40
C ASP A 137 7.79 -12.16 5.52
N TRP A 138 7.75 -11.56 4.32
CA TRP A 138 6.65 -11.76 3.37
C TRP A 138 7.17 -12.03 1.97
N ALA A 139 6.79 -13.18 1.42
CA ALA A 139 7.09 -13.61 0.06
C ALA A 139 5.82 -13.61 -0.80
N ALA A 140 5.98 -13.39 -2.11
CA ALA A 140 4.84 -13.41 -3.02
C ALA A 140 4.05 -14.73 -2.91
N GLY A 141 2.72 -14.63 -2.75
CA GLY A 141 1.84 -15.79 -2.57
C GLY A 141 1.68 -16.28 -1.12
N THR A 142 2.38 -15.67 -0.16
CA THR A 142 2.20 -15.97 1.28
C THR A 142 1.19 -15.03 1.94
N SER A 143 0.66 -15.44 3.10
CA SER A 143 -0.32 -14.63 3.84
C SER A 143 0.32 -13.35 4.40
N PRO A 144 -0.30 -12.16 4.18
CA PRO A 144 0.12 -10.92 4.81
C PRO A 144 0.20 -10.99 6.34
N HIS A 145 1.18 -10.30 6.92
CA HIS A 145 1.37 -10.17 8.36
C HIS A 145 0.11 -9.69 9.09
N ALA A 146 -0.62 -8.73 8.50
CA ALA A 146 -1.86 -8.23 9.06
C ALA A 146 -2.93 -9.32 9.29
N ARG A 147 -2.87 -10.44 8.55
CA ARG A 147 -3.76 -11.59 8.75
C ARG A 147 -3.31 -12.49 9.91
N VAL A 148 -2.02 -12.82 9.93
CA VAL A 148 -1.51 -13.92 10.75
C VAL A 148 -1.00 -13.48 12.12
N SER A 149 -0.67 -12.20 12.29
CA SER A 149 -0.06 -11.70 13.53
C SER A 149 -1.02 -11.55 14.70
N GLY A 150 -2.33 -11.46 14.44
CA GLY A 150 -3.33 -11.03 15.42
C GLY A 150 -3.16 -9.57 15.89
N GLN A 151 -2.19 -8.84 15.32
CA GLN A 151 -1.90 -7.46 15.69
C GLN A 151 -2.75 -6.48 14.88
N ARG A 152 -3.14 -5.39 15.53
CA ARG A 152 -3.73 -4.24 14.84
C ARG A 152 -2.67 -3.49 14.06
N MET A 153 -3.06 -2.99 12.89
CA MET A 153 -2.20 -2.25 11.97
C MET A 153 -2.56 -0.75 11.99
N PRO A 154 -1.61 0.15 11.69
CA PRO A 154 -1.90 1.58 11.58
C PRO A 154 -2.84 1.84 10.41
N CYS A 155 -3.95 2.55 10.60
CA CYS A 155 -4.79 3.06 9.53
C CYS A 155 -4.06 4.22 8.84
N LEU A 156 -3.85 4.14 7.51
CA LEU A 156 -3.14 5.20 6.78
C LEU A 156 -3.93 6.51 6.67
N PHE A 157 -5.23 6.47 6.99
CA PHE A 157 -6.14 7.62 6.86
C PHE A 157 -6.25 8.41 8.16
N CYS A 158 -6.58 7.78 9.29
CA CYS A 158 -6.62 8.46 10.59
C CYS A 158 -5.28 8.38 11.36
N GLY A 159 -4.44 7.38 11.11
CA GLY A 159 -3.17 7.18 11.80
C GLY A 159 -3.22 6.42 13.11
N GLU A 160 -4.40 5.95 13.53
CA GLU A 160 -4.53 5.08 14.69
C GLU A 160 -4.17 3.63 14.37
N VAL A 161 -3.68 2.90 15.37
CA VAL A 161 -3.43 1.44 15.29
C VAL A 161 -4.75 0.69 15.50
N SER A 162 -5.61 0.78 14.50
CA SER A 162 -7.01 0.33 14.57
C SER A 162 -7.43 -0.59 13.41
N CYS A 163 -6.57 -0.83 12.42
CA CYS A 163 -6.88 -1.70 11.31
C CYS A 163 -6.75 -3.18 11.69
N VAL A 164 -7.75 -3.99 11.35
CA VAL A 164 -7.76 -5.46 11.49
C VAL A 164 -8.23 -6.08 10.17
N PRO A 165 -7.97 -7.36 9.87
CA PRO A 165 -8.60 -8.03 8.73
C PRO A 165 -10.12 -7.86 8.77
N ALA A 166 -10.70 -7.43 7.65
CA ALA A 166 -12.14 -7.27 7.55
C ALA A 166 -12.82 -8.66 7.52
N PRO A 167 -14.08 -8.80 7.98
CA PRO A 167 -14.82 -10.06 7.88
C PRO A 167 -14.97 -10.58 6.44
N THR A 168 -14.91 -9.67 5.46
CA THR A 168 -15.00 -9.96 4.02
C THR A 168 -13.62 -10.08 3.35
N ASP A 169 -12.54 -10.18 4.12
CA ASP A 169 -11.18 -10.34 3.59
C ASP A 169 -11.02 -11.67 2.83
N PRO A 170 -10.49 -11.64 1.59
CA PRO A 170 -10.21 -12.86 0.84
C PRO A 170 -8.97 -13.57 1.38
N ALA A 171 -9.14 -14.37 2.43
CA ALA A 171 -8.04 -14.94 3.24
C ALA A 171 -6.93 -15.66 2.45
N ARG A 172 -7.25 -16.25 1.28
CA ARG A 172 -6.30 -17.00 0.44
C ARG A 172 -5.53 -16.15 -0.60
N ASP A 173 -5.92 -14.90 -0.83
CA ASP A 173 -5.19 -14.05 -1.78
C ASP A 173 -3.99 -13.40 -1.11
N GLY A 174 -2.80 -13.95 -1.31
CA GLY A 174 -1.57 -13.40 -0.70
C GLY A 174 -1.26 -11.96 -1.14
N GLY A 175 -1.70 -11.55 -2.33
CA GLY A 175 -1.41 -10.24 -2.91
C GLY A 175 -2.48 -9.17 -2.67
N ARG A 176 -3.61 -9.52 -2.06
CA ARG A 176 -4.73 -8.62 -1.79
C ARG A 176 -5.28 -8.85 -0.39
N LEU A 177 -5.53 -7.80 0.36
CA LEU A 177 -5.98 -7.87 1.76
C LEU A 177 -7.02 -6.80 2.01
N ARG A 178 -8.15 -7.17 2.62
CA ARG A 178 -9.14 -6.20 3.09
C ARG A 178 -8.95 -5.95 4.58
N LEU A 179 -8.78 -4.68 4.95
CA LEU A 179 -8.68 -4.24 6.34
C LEU A 179 -9.87 -3.38 6.71
N ARG A 180 -10.36 -3.56 7.94
CA ARG A 180 -11.36 -2.71 8.58
C ARG A 180 -10.70 -1.77 9.58
N CYS A 181 -11.01 -0.48 9.52
CA CYS A 181 -10.65 0.45 10.59
C CYS A 181 -11.67 0.34 11.72
N THR A 182 -11.20 0.07 12.95
CA THR A 182 -12.08 -0.06 14.13
C THR A 182 -12.21 1.24 14.95
N ASN A 183 -11.56 2.32 14.50
CA ASN A 183 -11.68 3.63 15.13
C ASN A 183 -12.98 4.30 14.69
N THR A 184 -13.90 4.52 15.62
CA THR A 184 -15.21 5.14 15.38
C THR A 184 -15.12 6.63 14.99
N GLY A 185 -14.00 7.30 15.25
CA GLY A 185 -13.74 8.66 14.78
C GLY A 185 -13.23 8.73 13.33
N CYS A 186 -12.97 7.59 12.68
CA CYS A 186 -12.51 7.52 11.30
C CYS A 186 -13.69 7.16 10.39
N ALA A 187 -13.92 7.96 9.34
CA ALA A 187 -14.97 7.67 8.35
C ALA A 187 -14.66 6.44 7.49
N VAL A 188 -13.40 6.01 7.41
CA VAL A 188 -13.02 4.78 6.70
C VAL A 188 -13.60 3.57 7.43
N ILE A 189 -14.37 2.75 6.71
CA ILE A 189 -14.86 1.46 7.20
C ILE A 189 -13.88 0.38 6.74
N ASP A 190 -13.83 0.11 5.43
CA ASP A 190 -12.99 -0.93 4.85
C ASP A 190 -12.06 -0.35 3.76
N VAL A 191 -10.83 -0.86 3.73
CA VAL A 191 -9.82 -0.58 2.71
C VAL A 191 -9.34 -1.87 2.06
N GLU A 192 -9.07 -1.81 0.76
CA GLU A 192 -8.36 -2.86 0.03
C GLU A 192 -6.89 -2.49 -0.07
N VAL A 193 -6.03 -3.43 0.30
CA VAL A 193 -4.57 -3.38 0.18
C VAL A 193 -4.21 -4.33 -0.95
N LEU A 194 -3.74 -3.80 -2.07
CA LEU A 194 -3.37 -4.59 -3.25
C LEU A 194 -1.90 -4.42 -3.60
N VAL A 195 -1.16 -5.52 -3.69
CA VAL A 195 0.24 -5.55 -4.15
C VAL A 195 0.25 -5.35 -5.67
N THR A 196 0.76 -4.21 -6.13
CA THR A 196 0.83 -3.84 -7.56
C THR A 196 2.21 -4.01 -8.18
N ARG A 197 3.24 -4.14 -7.34
CA ARG A 197 4.60 -4.53 -7.73
C ARG A 197 5.25 -5.33 -6.61
N ASP A 198 5.89 -6.43 -6.99
CA ASP A 198 6.65 -7.29 -6.08
C ASP A 198 7.98 -7.73 -6.72
N GLY A 199 8.76 -8.54 -5.99
CA GLY A 199 10.04 -9.08 -6.47
C GLY A 199 9.94 -10.09 -7.62
N THR A 200 8.74 -10.55 -7.97
CA THR A 200 8.55 -11.65 -8.94
C THR A 200 8.09 -11.19 -10.32
N GLY A 201 7.56 -9.98 -10.43
CA GLY A 201 6.97 -9.45 -11.67
C GLY A 201 5.50 -9.85 -11.87
N TYR A 202 5.07 -10.98 -11.30
CA TYR A 202 3.69 -11.50 -11.45
C TYR A 202 2.61 -10.62 -10.81
N ALA A 203 2.96 -9.73 -9.87
CA ALA A 203 1.98 -8.78 -9.34
C ALA A 203 1.35 -7.93 -10.46
N GLY A 204 2.12 -7.65 -11.52
CA GLY A 204 1.65 -6.82 -12.63
C GLY A 204 0.66 -7.49 -13.57
N ASP A 205 0.65 -8.82 -13.60
CA ASP A 205 -0.18 -9.63 -14.50
C ASP A 205 -1.51 -10.03 -13.85
N ARG A 206 -1.74 -9.60 -12.61
CA ARG A 206 -3.02 -9.84 -11.95
C ARG A 206 -4.12 -9.05 -12.66
N PRO A 207 -5.30 -9.65 -12.94
CA PRO A 207 -6.38 -8.96 -13.64
C PRO A 207 -6.84 -7.68 -12.94
N ASP A 208 -6.91 -7.68 -11.60
CA ASP A 208 -7.26 -6.49 -10.81
C ASP A 208 -6.20 -5.38 -10.92
N VAL A 209 -4.91 -5.73 -10.92
CA VAL A 209 -3.80 -4.79 -11.10
C VAL A 209 -3.74 -4.24 -12.53
N GLU A 210 -3.93 -5.09 -13.54
CA GLU A 210 -3.98 -4.69 -14.94
C GLU A 210 -5.15 -3.74 -15.20
N ALA A 211 -6.33 -4.07 -14.67
CA ALA A 211 -7.51 -3.22 -14.71
C ALA A 211 -7.26 -1.84 -14.10
N LEU A 212 -6.67 -1.79 -12.90
CA LEU A 212 -6.31 -0.52 -12.26
C LEU A 212 -5.25 0.27 -13.04
N ARG A 213 -4.32 -0.41 -13.72
CA ARG A 213 -3.33 0.22 -14.61
C ARG A 213 -4.00 0.81 -15.86
N ALA A 214 -5.05 0.18 -16.38
CA ALA A 214 -5.82 0.69 -17.52
C ALA A 214 -6.53 2.02 -17.24
N LEU A 215 -6.77 2.37 -15.97
CA LEU A 215 -7.25 3.70 -15.60
C LEU A 215 -6.21 4.81 -15.80
N ARG A 216 -4.93 4.47 -16.00
CA ARG A 216 -3.92 5.49 -16.32
C ARG A 216 -4.18 6.03 -17.74
N PRO A 217 -4.20 7.36 -17.93
CA PRO A 217 -4.33 7.93 -19.26
C PRO A 217 -3.27 7.37 -20.22
N PRO A 218 -3.64 7.04 -21.47
CA PRO A 218 -2.66 6.57 -22.44
C PRO A 218 -1.62 7.66 -22.69
N ARG A 219 -0.35 7.24 -22.82
CA ARG A 219 0.74 8.16 -23.18
C ARG A 219 0.39 8.83 -24.51
N ARG A 220 0.45 10.16 -24.56
CA ARG A 220 0.28 10.89 -25.82
C ARG A 220 1.54 10.68 -26.66
N ARG A 221 1.49 9.80 -27.67
CA ARG A 221 2.53 9.71 -28.69
C ARG A 221 2.58 11.02 -29.48
N SER A 222 3.50 11.90 -29.12
CA SER A 222 3.77 13.15 -29.82
C SER A 222 4.97 12.99 -30.74
N ALA A 223 4.80 12.29 -31.87
CA ALA A 223 5.68 12.47 -33.04
C ALA A 223 5.05 11.85 -34.29
N ARG A 224 4.97 12.65 -35.37
CA ARG A 224 4.93 12.10 -36.74
C ARG A 224 6.21 11.29 -36.94
N LEU A 225 6.04 10.04 -37.34
CA LEU A 225 7.11 9.10 -37.64
C LEU A 225 7.86 9.57 -38.89
N THR A 226 9.15 9.90 -38.78
CA THR A 226 9.96 10.33 -39.94
C THR A 226 11.31 9.59 -40.04
N GLY A 227 11.52 8.47 -39.35
CA GLY A 227 12.79 7.73 -39.41
C GLY A 227 12.72 6.24 -39.03
N PRO A 228 13.78 5.45 -39.32
CA PRO A 228 13.82 3.99 -39.17
C PRO A 228 14.04 3.48 -37.74
N VAL A 229 14.33 4.35 -36.77
CA VAL A 229 14.58 3.98 -35.35
C VAL A 229 13.71 4.84 -34.44
N GLU A 230 12.95 4.20 -33.55
CA GLU A 230 12.12 4.84 -32.52
C GLU A 230 12.95 5.01 -31.24
N ILE A 231 13.36 6.25 -30.92
CA ILE A 231 13.88 6.58 -29.59
C ILE A 231 12.70 7.11 -28.77
N VAL A 232 12.09 6.25 -27.96
CA VAL A 232 11.02 6.65 -27.03
C VAL A 232 11.67 7.14 -25.74
N PRO A 233 11.45 8.40 -25.32
CA PRO A 233 11.93 8.85 -24.03
C PRO A 233 11.31 8.01 -22.90
N VAL A 234 12.14 7.58 -21.95
CA VAL A 234 11.71 6.79 -20.78
C VAL A 234 10.69 7.55 -19.93
N VAL A 235 10.78 8.89 -19.95
CA VAL A 235 9.87 9.81 -19.29
C VAL A 235 8.90 10.37 -20.33
N ASP A 236 7.59 10.28 -20.06
CA ASP A 236 6.58 10.92 -20.91
C ASP A 236 6.84 12.44 -20.89
N PRO A 237 7.12 13.08 -22.03
CA PRO A 237 7.37 14.52 -22.08
C PRO A 237 6.12 15.34 -21.70
N TYR A 238 4.93 14.73 -21.74
CA TYR A 238 3.66 15.36 -21.41
C TYR A 238 2.83 14.42 -20.53
N PRO A 239 3.27 14.17 -19.27
CA PRO A 239 2.53 13.29 -18.39
C PRO A 239 1.12 13.88 -18.15
N PRO A 240 0.09 13.03 -18.02
CA PRO A 240 -1.23 13.52 -17.66
C PRO A 240 -1.17 14.26 -16.32
N SER A 241 -1.98 15.31 -16.18
CA SER A 241 -2.09 16.01 -14.91
C SER A 241 -2.61 15.07 -13.81
N ASP A 242 -2.22 15.33 -12.57
CA ASP A 242 -2.74 14.64 -11.38
C ASP A 242 -4.27 14.59 -11.36
N GLN A 243 -4.92 15.70 -11.76
CA GLN A 243 -6.38 15.78 -11.84
C GLN A 243 -6.94 14.81 -12.89
N THR A 244 -6.31 14.73 -14.07
CA THR A 244 -6.73 13.78 -15.13
C THR A 244 -6.63 12.33 -14.66
N VAL A 245 -5.59 11.98 -13.90
CA VAL A 245 -5.44 10.64 -13.32
C VAL A 245 -6.52 10.40 -12.26
N LEU A 246 -6.80 11.38 -11.40
CA LEU A 246 -7.85 11.29 -10.39
C LEU A 246 -9.24 11.13 -11.00
N ASP A 247 -9.56 11.89 -12.04
CA ASP A 247 -10.85 11.81 -12.74
C ASP A 247 -11.06 10.42 -13.34
N ARG A 248 -10.01 9.80 -13.90
CA ARG A 248 -10.08 8.41 -14.38
C ARG A 248 -10.29 7.41 -13.24
N ARG A 249 -9.70 7.62 -12.07
CA ARG A 249 -9.95 6.76 -10.90
C ARG A 249 -11.39 6.86 -10.40
N ARG A 250 -11.99 8.05 -10.49
CA ARG A 250 -13.36 8.32 -10.05
C ARG A 250 -14.41 7.85 -11.06
N SER A 251 -14.21 8.10 -12.34
CA SER A 251 -15.23 7.89 -13.37
C SER A 251 -14.67 7.44 -14.73
N GLY A 252 -13.47 6.85 -14.75
CA GLY A 252 -12.91 6.23 -15.94
C GLY A 252 -13.69 4.99 -16.37
N PRO A 253 -13.51 4.55 -17.64
CA PRO A 253 -14.15 3.35 -18.15
C PRO A 253 -13.67 2.13 -17.36
N LEU A 254 -14.57 1.17 -17.13
CA LEU A 254 -14.16 -0.13 -16.62
C LEU A 254 -13.57 -0.95 -17.76
N PRO A 255 -12.56 -1.80 -17.50
CA PRO A 255 -12.07 -2.74 -18.51
C PRO A 255 -13.19 -3.70 -18.92
N GLY A 256 -13.47 -3.77 -20.23
CA GLY A 256 -14.49 -4.65 -20.79
C GLY A 256 -15.87 -4.01 -21.04
N ASP A 257 -16.05 -2.73 -20.69
CA ASP A 257 -17.19 -1.89 -21.13
C ASP A 257 -16.95 -1.29 -22.54
#